data_AF-Q1ZM84-F1
#
_entry.id   AF-Q1ZM84-F1
#
_cell.length_a   1.000
_cell.length_b   1.000
_cell.length_c   1.000
_cell.angle_alpha   90.00
_cell.angle_beta   90.00
_cell.angle_gamma   90.00
#
_symmetry.space_group_name_H-M   'P 1'
#
loop_
_entity.id
_entity.type
_entity.pdbx_description
1 polymer ?
#
loop_
_entity_poly.entity_id
_entity_poly.type
_entity_poly.pdbx_seq_one_letter_code
_entity_poly.pdbx_strand_id
1 'polypeptide(L)'
;MDIESDNVYYSEFLKYGYEDAWEKTLFCAIKNYDDIWLENHIISQKFLLEKYHKLKKNGGFIKTKTPQEKALQLAEAEFNRFYCRAICIRAIKEDKKVKIYRGKKILETSIKSKNMIGHVLSAQEILNELREEVSVNTVLGLPNETNTGLTICLI
;
A
#
# COMPACT_ATOMS: atom_id res chain seq x y z
N MET A 1 14.19 9.22 1.80
CA MET A 1 13.03 8.32 1.94
C MET A 1 12.34 8.68 3.23
N ASP A 2 11.01 8.68 3.27
CA ASP A 2 10.23 9.21 4.39
C ASP A 2 10.09 8.23 5.58
N ILE A 3 11.15 7.49 5.90
CA ILE A 3 11.08 6.43 6.93
C ILE A 3 10.88 7.03 8.32
N GLU A 4 11.44 8.22 8.56
CA GLU A 4 11.43 8.88 9.88
C GLU A 4 10.06 9.38 10.33
N SER A 5 9.07 9.54 9.43
CA SER A 5 7.70 9.87 9.87
C SER A 5 6.93 8.67 10.42
N ASP A 6 7.57 7.49 10.48
CA ASP A 6 7.16 6.27 11.21
C ASP A 6 5.67 5.92 11.17
N ASN A 7 5.09 5.99 9.96
CA ASN A 7 3.68 5.76 9.78
C ASN A 7 3.45 4.53 8.89
N VAL A 8 3.54 3.35 9.51
CA VAL A 8 3.34 2.03 8.89
C VAL A 8 1.89 1.58 9.09
N TYR A 9 1.28 1.02 8.05
CA TYR A 9 -0.04 0.39 8.18
C TYR A 9 0.10 -1.03 8.77
N TYR A 10 -0.68 -1.31 9.82
CA TYR A 10 -0.84 -2.65 10.37
C TYR A 10 -2.20 -3.21 9.95
N SER A 11 -2.16 -4.29 9.17
CA SER A 11 -3.36 -4.97 8.71
C SER A 11 -4.14 -5.59 9.86
N GLU A 12 -5.47 -5.60 9.79
CA GLU A 12 -6.33 -6.42 10.67
C GLU A 12 -6.01 -7.92 10.59
N PHE A 13 -5.37 -8.35 9.48
CA PHE A 13 -4.93 -9.72 9.29
C PHE A 13 -3.55 -9.98 9.86
N LEU A 14 -2.80 -8.97 10.31
CA LEU A 14 -1.47 -9.17 10.89
C LEU A 14 -1.61 -9.92 12.22
N LYS A 15 -0.74 -10.91 12.45
CA LYS A 15 -0.66 -11.60 13.73
C LYS A 15 -0.16 -10.66 14.81
N TYR A 16 -0.80 -10.71 15.98
CA TYR A 16 -0.29 -10.05 17.17
C TYR A 16 1.14 -10.51 17.50
N GLY A 17 2.03 -9.57 17.82
CA GLY A 17 3.43 -9.82 18.11
C GLY A 17 4.35 -9.86 16.88
N TYR A 18 3.82 -9.58 15.68
CA TYR A 18 4.60 -9.50 14.43
C TYR A 18 4.81 -8.07 13.96
N GLU A 19 4.40 -7.06 14.73
CA GLU A 19 4.49 -5.63 14.37
C GLU A 19 5.94 -5.22 14.06
N ASP A 20 6.87 -5.49 14.98
CA ASP A 20 8.31 -5.21 14.78
C ASP A 20 8.90 -5.95 13.57
N ALA A 21 8.47 -7.21 13.38
CA ALA A 21 8.94 -8.02 12.26
C ALA A 21 8.38 -7.50 10.93
N TRP A 22 7.14 -7.02 10.95
CA TRP A 22 6.48 -6.41 9.81
C TRP A 22 7.20 -5.13 9.38
N GLU A 23 7.44 -4.20 10.30
CA GLU A 23 8.14 -2.94 10.01
C GLU A 23 9.55 -3.19 9.47
N LYS A 24 10.31 -4.07 10.13
CA LYS A 24 11.67 -4.43 9.69
C LYS A 24 11.66 -5.00 8.28
N THR A 25 10.73 -5.91 7.98
CA THR A 25 10.61 -6.53 6.65
C THR A 25 10.16 -5.50 5.60
N LEU A 26 9.20 -4.63 5.92
CA LEU A 26 8.75 -3.56 5.03
C LEU A 26 9.91 -2.61 4.69
N PHE A 27 10.64 -2.13 5.69
CA PHE A 27 11.79 -1.25 5.46
C PHE A 27 12.93 -1.95 4.72
N CYS A 28 13.14 -3.26 4.95
CA CYS A 28 14.09 -4.04 4.18
C CYS A 28 13.68 -4.12 2.70
N ALA A 29 12.40 -4.40 2.43
CA ALA A 29 11.87 -4.43 1.08
C ALA A 29 12.05 -3.08 0.37
N ILE A 30 11.63 -1.98 1.00
CA ILE A 30 11.72 -0.64 0.39
C ILE A 30 13.18 -0.25 0.10
N LYS A 31 14.14 -0.68 0.94
CA LYS A 31 15.56 -0.34 0.75
C LYS A 31 16.27 -1.22 -0.28
N ASN A 32 15.93 -2.51 -0.35
CA ASN A 32 16.77 -3.50 -1.02
C ASN A 32 16.03 -4.37 -2.06
N TYR A 33 14.71 -4.34 -2.10
CA TYR A 33 13.89 -5.27 -2.89
C TYR A 33 12.64 -4.57 -3.49
N ASP A 34 11.59 -5.34 -3.74
CA ASP A 34 10.31 -4.91 -4.33
C ASP A 34 9.10 -5.47 -3.54
N ASP A 35 7.89 -5.14 -4.01
CA ASP A 35 6.62 -5.61 -3.47
C ASP A 35 6.44 -7.13 -3.61
N ILE A 36 6.99 -7.75 -4.67
CA ILE A 36 6.94 -9.20 -4.89
C ILE A 36 7.77 -9.94 -3.84
N TRP A 37 8.97 -9.46 -3.53
CA TRP A 37 9.78 -10.01 -2.44
C TRP A 37 9.07 -9.88 -1.10
N LEU A 38 8.45 -8.72 -0.84
CA LEU A 38 7.71 -8.46 0.39
C LEU A 38 6.52 -9.42 0.55
N GLU A 39 5.72 -9.62 -0.50
CA GLU A 39 4.62 -10.60 -0.52
C GLU A 39 5.11 -12.00 -0.15
N ASN A 40 6.14 -12.49 -0.85
CA ASN A 40 6.69 -13.82 -0.60
C ASN A 40 7.23 -13.98 0.82
N HIS A 41 7.80 -12.91 1.38
CA HIS A 41 8.27 -12.90 2.77
C HIS A 41 7.10 -12.97 3.76
N ILE A 42 6.04 -12.18 3.57
CA ILE A 42 4.81 -12.23 4.39
C ILE A 42 4.22 -13.66 4.39
N ILE A 43 4.18 -14.31 3.22
CA ILE A 43 3.63 -15.67 3.07
C ILE A 43 4.53 -16.70 3.76
N SER A 44 5.83 -16.70 3.47
CA SER A 44 6.77 -17.70 4.00
C SER A 44 6.93 -17.64 5.52
N GLN A 45 6.94 -16.43 6.09
CA GLN A 45 7.01 -16.21 7.54
C GLN A 45 5.64 -16.25 8.23
N LYS A 46 4.55 -16.44 7.46
CA LYS A 46 3.18 -16.51 7.94
C LYS A 46 2.80 -15.32 8.83
N PHE A 47 3.09 -14.10 8.39
CA PHE A 47 2.78 -12.88 9.16
C PHE A 47 1.27 -12.69 9.38
N LEU A 48 0.44 -13.19 8.45
CA LEU A 48 -1.02 -13.03 8.54
C LEU A 48 -1.69 -14.17 9.31
N LEU A 49 -2.79 -13.85 9.98
CA LEU A 49 -3.71 -14.79 10.61
C LEU A 49 -4.15 -15.85 9.60
N GLU A 50 -4.18 -17.12 9.99
CA GLU A 50 -4.71 -18.19 9.12
C GLU A 50 -6.23 -18.10 8.98
N LYS A 51 -6.90 -17.62 10.03
CA LYS A 51 -8.35 -17.41 10.10
C LYS A 51 -8.65 -16.13 10.86
N TYR A 52 -9.67 -15.41 10.42
CA TYR A 52 -10.16 -14.18 11.04
C TYR A 52 -11.65 -14.28 11.37
N HIS A 53 -12.13 -13.41 12.27
CA HIS A 53 -13.56 -13.30 12.57
C HIS A 53 -14.22 -12.31 11.62
N LYS A 54 -15.21 -12.79 10.88
CA LYS A 54 -16.01 -11.99 9.96
C LYS A 54 -17.42 -11.81 10.52
N LEU A 55 -17.93 -10.58 10.52
CA LEU A 55 -19.30 -10.29 10.91
C LEU A 55 -20.28 -10.85 9.87
N LYS A 56 -21.33 -11.53 10.34
CA LYS A 56 -22.43 -11.99 9.49
C LYS A 56 -23.45 -10.87 9.24
N LYS A 57 -24.15 -10.95 8.11
CA LYS A 57 -25.23 -10.01 7.75
C LYS A 57 -26.38 -9.98 8.76
N ASN A 58 -26.62 -11.08 9.48
CA ASN A 58 -27.68 -11.23 10.48
C ASN A 58 -27.19 -11.12 11.92
N GLY A 59 -25.97 -10.59 12.15
CA GLY A 59 -25.35 -10.52 13.47
C GLY A 59 -24.57 -11.80 13.83
N GLY A 60 -23.62 -11.64 14.75
CA GLY A 60 -22.68 -12.68 15.17
C GLY A 60 -21.46 -12.82 14.25
N PHE A 61 -20.49 -13.62 14.69
CA PHE A 61 -19.21 -13.81 14.00
C PHE A 61 -19.07 -15.22 13.41
N ILE A 62 -18.35 -15.32 12.30
CA ILE A 62 -17.84 -16.59 11.77
C ILE A 62 -16.33 -16.57 11.67
N LYS A 63 -15.71 -17.72 11.89
CA LYS A 63 -14.29 -17.92 11.65
C LYS A 63 -14.09 -18.32 10.19
N THR A 64 -13.42 -17.48 9.41
CA THR A 64 -13.17 -17.69 7.97
C THR A 64 -11.68 -17.70 7.71
N LYS A 65 -11.23 -18.48 6.71
CA LYS A 65 -9.83 -18.52 6.28
C LYS A 65 -9.43 -17.17 5.69
N THR A 66 -8.26 -16.66 6.07
CA THR A 66 -7.70 -15.45 5.45
C THR A 66 -7.33 -15.76 4.00
N PRO A 67 -7.80 -14.98 3.02
CA PRO A 67 -7.41 -15.14 1.61
C PRO A 67 -5.90 -14.91 1.44
N GLN A 68 -5.26 -15.66 0.54
CA GLN A 68 -3.82 -15.53 0.30
C GLN A 68 -3.49 -14.17 -0.33
N GLU A 69 -4.43 -13.63 -1.11
CA GLU A 69 -4.38 -12.32 -1.75
C GLU A 69 -4.23 -11.17 -0.74
N LYS A 70 -4.48 -11.41 0.56
CA LYS A 70 -4.22 -10.42 1.60
C LYS A 70 -2.73 -10.11 1.78
N ALA A 71 -1.85 -11.07 1.56
CA ALA A 71 -0.41 -10.83 1.57
C ALA A 71 -0.01 -9.92 0.40
N LEU A 72 -0.51 -10.21 -0.81
CA LEU A 72 -0.31 -9.39 -2.00
C LEU A 72 -0.82 -7.95 -1.78
N GLN A 73 -2.07 -7.80 -1.34
CA GLN A 73 -2.68 -6.48 -1.11
C GLN A 73 -1.89 -5.65 -0.10
N LEU A 74 -1.45 -6.27 1.00
CA LEU A 74 -0.65 -5.59 2.02
C LEU A 74 0.71 -5.16 1.48
N ALA A 75 1.41 -6.07 0.79
CA ALA A 75 2.73 -5.81 0.22
C ALA A 75 2.66 -4.68 -0.82
N GLU A 76 1.77 -4.77 -1.80
CA GLU A 76 1.62 -3.78 -2.86
C GLU A 76 1.27 -2.39 -2.31
N ALA A 77 0.28 -2.33 -1.42
CA ALA A 77 -0.23 -1.05 -0.94
C ALA A 77 0.82 -0.30 -0.12
N GLU A 78 1.46 -0.97 0.84
CA GLU A 78 2.45 -0.31 1.69
C GLU A 78 3.75 -0.02 0.94
N PHE A 79 4.21 -0.93 0.08
CA PHE A 79 5.38 -0.67 -0.74
C PHE A 79 5.14 0.55 -1.66
N ASN A 80 4.00 0.59 -2.35
CA ASN A 80 3.64 1.70 -3.23
C ASN A 80 3.45 3.01 -2.46
N ARG A 81 2.85 2.98 -1.26
CA ARG A 81 2.68 4.17 -0.40
C ARG A 81 4.03 4.79 -0.04
N PHE A 82 5.00 3.97 0.40
CA PHE A 82 6.35 4.47 0.71
C PHE A 82 7.13 4.92 -0.53
N TYR A 83 6.94 4.24 -1.67
CA TYR A 83 7.47 4.69 -2.96
C TYR A 83 6.94 6.08 -3.33
N CYS A 84 5.63 6.27 -3.29
CA CYS A 84 4.99 7.57 -3.56
C CYS A 84 5.51 8.66 -2.62
N ARG A 85 5.62 8.39 -1.31
CA ARG A 85 6.22 9.34 -0.35
C ARG A 85 7.64 9.74 -0.74
N ALA A 86 8.46 8.77 -1.16
CA ALA A 86 9.84 9.04 -1.60
C ALA A 86 9.88 9.89 -2.88
N ILE A 87 9.01 9.62 -3.86
CA ILE A 87 8.89 10.42 -5.08
C ILE A 87 8.42 11.85 -4.77
N CYS A 88 7.43 12.02 -3.88
CA CYS A 88 6.97 13.35 -3.48
C CYS A 88 8.07 14.17 -2.79
N ILE A 89 8.83 13.57 -1.85
CA ILE A 89 9.97 14.25 -1.22
C ILE A 89 10.99 14.71 -2.27
N ARG A 90 11.30 13.84 -3.22
CA ARG A 90 12.23 14.17 -4.31
C ARG A 90 11.68 15.31 -5.18
N ALA A 91 10.41 15.25 -5.55
CA ALA A 91 9.75 16.27 -6.36
C ALA A 91 9.75 17.63 -5.65
N ILE A 92 9.44 17.69 -4.36
CA ILE A 92 9.51 18.92 -3.55
C ILE A 92 10.93 19.50 -3.55
N LYS A 93 11.94 18.66 -3.31
CA LYS A 93 13.36 19.08 -3.29
C LYS A 93 13.82 19.61 -4.64
N GLU A 94 13.31 19.05 -5.73
CA GLU A 94 13.67 19.43 -7.11
C GLU A 94 12.75 20.52 -7.71
N ASP A 95 11.78 21.06 -6.94
CA ASP A 95 10.73 21.97 -7.42
C ASP A 95 9.98 21.43 -8.65
N LYS A 96 9.62 20.15 -8.58
CA LYS A 96 8.94 19.39 -9.64
C LYS A 96 7.57 18.92 -9.21
N LYS A 97 6.79 18.47 -10.20
CA LYS A 97 5.46 17.89 -9.98
C LYS A 97 5.52 16.38 -10.08
N VAL A 98 4.42 15.74 -9.72
CA VAL A 98 4.24 14.30 -9.91
C VAL A 98 3.05 14.03 -10.81
N LYS A 99 3.11 12.94 -11.56
CA LYS A 99 2.06 12.51 -12.47
C LYS A 99 1.66 11.08 -12.18
N ILE A 100 0.36 10.81 -12.14
CA ILE A 100 -0.16 9.45 -11.98
C ILE A 100 0.12 8.66 -13.25
N TYR A 101 0.64 7.45 -13.08
CA TYR A 101 0.73 6.47 -14.15
C TYR A 101 0.47 5.06 -13.62
N ARG A 102 0.48 4.07 -14.51
CA ARG A 102 0.32 2.66 -14.17
C ARG A 102 1.68 1.98 -14.10
N GLY A 103 2.14 1.69 -12.89
CA GLY A 103 3.42 1.01 -12.63
C GLY A 103 3.34 -0.52 -12.78
N LYS A 104 2.12 -1.09 -12.66
CA LYS A 104 1.90 -2.54 -12.75
C LYS A 104 0.86 -2.88 -13.82
N LYS A 105 1.13 -3.94 -14.58
CA LYS A 105 0.18 -4.48 -15.55
C LYS A 105 -0.96 -5.18 -14.80
N ILE A 106 -2.17 -4.64 -14.94
CA ILE A 106 -3.41 -5.20 -14.40
C ILE A 106 -4.32 -5.55 -15.57
N LEU A 107 -4.87 -6.78 -15.57
CA LEU A 107 -5.71 -7.27 -16.67
C LEU A 107 -7.07 -6.57 -16.72
N GLU A 108 -7.69 -6.37 -15.57
CA GLU A 108 -9.01 -5.73 -15.44
C GLU A 108 -8.90 -4.49 -14.56
N THR A 109 -9.17 -3.33 -15.14
CA THR A 109 -9.01 -2.04 -14.47
C THR A 109 -10.32 -1.26 -14.50
N SER A 110 -10.71 -0.67 -13.37
CA SER A 110 -11.88 0.21 -13.26
C SER A 110 -11.78 1.42 -14.21
N ILE A 111 -12.93 1.95 -14.65
CA ILE A 111 -12.97 3.20 -15.43
C ILE A 111 -12.36 4.35 -14.62
N LYS A 112 -12.61 4.38 -13.30
CA LYS A 112 -12.09 5.41 -12.39
C LYS A 112 -10.55 5.39 -12.37
N SER A 113 -9.92 4.24 -12.18
CA SER A 113 -8.45 4.13 -12.21
C SER A 113 -7.84 4.46 -13.58
N LYS A 114 -8.54 4.17 -14.69
CA LYS A 114 -8.10 4.58 -16.03
C LYS A 114 -8.08 6.10 -16.16
N ASN A 115 -9.13 6.77 -15.67
CA ASN A 115 -9.27 8.21 -15.77
C ASN A 115 -8.24 8.98 -14.94
N MET A 116 -7.70 8.39 -13.86
CA MET A 116 -6.65 9.00 -13.06
C MET A 116 -5.30 9.09 -13.79
N ILE A 117 -5.05 8.23 -14.79
CA ILE A 117 -3.75 8.20 -15.47
C ILE A 117 -3.51 9.53 -16.17
N GLY A 118 -2.36 10.11 -15.88
CA GLY A 118 -1.90 11.35 -16.47
C GLY A 118 -2.25 12.63 -15.70
N HIS A 119 -3.07 12.52 -14.65
CA HIS A 119 -3.30 13.62 -13.73
C HIS A 119 -1.99 14.07 -13.08
N VAL A 120 -1.76 15.38 -13.09
CA VAL A 120 -0.64 16.03 -12.43
C VAL A 120 -1.10 16.50 -11.06
N LEU A 121 -0.31 16.19 -10.03
CA LEU A 121 -0.65 16.45 -8.64
C LEU A 121 0.45 17.29 -7.96
N SER A 122 0.07 18.02 -6.92
CA SER A 122 1.02 18.65 -6.01
C SER A 122 1.72 17.57 -5.19
N ALA A 123 3.06 17.56 -5.25
CA ALA A 123 3.85 16.63 -4.44
C ALA A 123 3.64 16.85 -2.93
N GLN A 124 3.41 18.11 -2.51
CA GLN A 124 3.20 18.45 -1.11
C GLN A 124 1.85 17.94 -0.58
N GLU A 125 0.77 18.13 -1.35
CA GLU A 125 -0.57 17.69 -0.95
C GLU A 125 -0.61 16.16 -0.80
N ILE A 126 -0.07 15.45 -1.78
CA ILE A 126 -0.01 13.98 -1.75
C ILE A 126 0.89 13.47 -0.64
N LEU A 127 2.03 14.12 -0.37
CA LEU A 127 2.89 13.72 0.74
C LEU A 127 2.17 13.86 2.08
N ASN A 128 1.40 14.93 2.28
CA ASN A 128 0.62 15.14 3.49
C ASN A 128 -0.48 14.08 3.62
N GLU A 129 -1.26 13.83 2.55
CA GLU A 129 -2.29 12.78 2.52
C GLU A 129 -1.71 11.41 2.89
N LEU A 130 -0.60 11.00 2.26
CA LEU A 130 0.04 9.70 2.52
C LEU A 130 0.63 9.59 3.93
N ARG A 131 0.93 10.71 4.60
CA ARG A 131 1.41 10.75 5.99
C ARG A 131 0.27 10.77 7.00
N GLU A 132 -0.89 11.31 6.66
CA GLU A 132 -2.06 11.38 7.56
C GLU A 132 -2.94 10.14 7.45
N GLU A 133 -3.20 9.66 6.23
CA GLU A 133 -4.05 8.50 5.99
C GLU A 133 -3.24 7.20 5.92
N VAL A 134 -3.50 6.33 6.90
CA VAL A 134 -2.86 5.02 7.05
C VAL A 134 -3.88 3.96 6.71
N SER A 135 -4.13 3.77 5.40
CA SER A 135 -5.07 2.76 4.95
C SER A 135 -4.65 2.16 3.62
N VAL A 136 -4.91 0.84 3.45
CA VAL A 136 -4.76 0.12 2.17
C VAL A 136 -5.68 0.71 1.09
N ASN A 137 -6.70 1.47 1.48
CA ASN A 137 -7.82 1.85 0.64
C ASN A 137 -7.70 3.25 0.03
N THR A 138 -6.67 4.03 0.35
CA THR A 138 -6.50 5.40 -0.16
C THR A 138 -5.10 5.63 -0.69
N VAL A 139 -4.82 5.07 -1.87
CA VAL A 139 -3.63 5.47 -2.63
C VAL A 139 -4.09 6.33 -3.82
N LEU A 140 -3.68 7.61 -3.79
CA LEU A 140 -3.89 8.60 -4.86
C LEU A 140 -5.37 9.00 -5.07
N GLY A 141 -6.12 9.24 -3.99
CA GLY A 141 -7.51 9.72 -4.08
C GLY A 141 -8.53 8.71 -4.61
N LEU A 142 -8.19 7.41 -4.63
CA LEU A 142 -9.11 6.33 -5.00
C LEU A 142 -9.57 5.54 -3.77
N PRO A 143 -10.55 6.05 -3.00
CA PRO A 143 -11.09 5.32 -1.86
C PRO A 143 -11.68 3.98 -2.30
N ASN A 144 -11.29 2.92 -1.60
CA ASN A 144 -11.77 1.54 -1.75
C ASN A 144 -11.38 0.83 -3.06
N GLU A 145 -10.40 1.35 -3.82
CA GLU A 145 -9.83 0.61 -4.95
C GLU A 145 -8.49 -0.01 -4.57
N THR A 146 -8.46 -1.34 -4.47
CA THR A 146 -7.23 -2.12 -4.26
C THR A 146 -6.71 -2.65 -5.59
N ASN A 147 -5.41 -2.94 -5.68
CA ASN A 147 -4.78 -3.56 -6.86
C ASN A 147 -4.99 -2.75 -8.16
N THR A 148 -5.02 -1.42 -8.06
CA THR A 148 -5.19 -0.55 -9.24
C THR A 148 -3.93 -0.49 -10.10
N GLY A 149 -2.77 -0.93 -9.59
CA GLY A 149 -1.47 -0.80 -10.26
C GLY A 149 -1.04 0.65 -10.53
N LEU A 150 -1.73 1.63 -9.93
CA LEU A 150 -1.39 3.04 -10.07
C LEU A 150 -0.29 3.44 -9.11
N THR A 151 0.59 4.32 -9.58
CA THR A 151 1.65 4.94 -8.80
C THR A 151 1.96 6.32 -9.42
N ILE A 152 3.01 6.99 -8.93
CA ILE A 152 3.39 8.32 -9.40
C ILE A 152 4.82 8.35 -9.92
N CYS A 153 5.05 9.15 -10.95
CA CYS A 153 6.38 9.49 -11.42
C CYS A 153 6.61 11.00 -11.32
N LEU A 154 7.88 11.38 -11.22
CA LEU A 154 8.31 12.78 -11.23
C LEU A 154 8.30 13.31 -12.68
N ILE A 155 7.83 14.55 -12.87
CA ILE A 155 7.76 15.23 -14.16
C ILE A 155 8.42 16.60 -14.14
#